data_AF-C7RBD7-F1
#
_entry.id   AF-C7RBD7-F1
#
_cell.length_a   1.000
_cell.length_b   1.000
_cell.length_c   1.000
_cell.angle_alpha   90.00
_cell.angle_beta   90.00
_cell.angle_gamma   90.00
#
_symmetry.space_group_name_H-M   'P 1'
#
loop_
_entity.id
_entity.type
_entity.pdbx_description
1 polymer ?
#
loop_
_entity_poly.entity_id
_entity_poly.type
_entity_poly.pdbx_seq_one_letter_code
_entity_poly.pdbx_strand_id
1 'polypeptide(L)'
;MKRLAVAIIHGIGSEKEFFSIELKHRIVQEYLKGDPENRMEDDLLFHEIYWGDLVKDEHGELLKQLDYRDELTYKGVRNMFVDFMRLGLSYRKGSDSGLYEAIHGRIKESMAKFATHRHVDTDSTPLVLMAHSFGSVMMSDYIHDLANDGADLSPFESFQTLAGIVTFASPLGVYSAHHDDFHGPMPKVGKALEEGLQDRAKWLNFYDKDDVVAYPLKNVSEDYNQAVDEDIEINVGSAATSWNPACHTGYWEDKDFYKPVAKYLGEVRAPHEFWKLS
;
A
#
# COMPACT_ATOMS: atom_id res chain seq x y z
N MET A 1 16.39 20.00 0.62
CA MET A 1 15.54 19.03 -0.11
C MET A 1 14.24 18.88 0.68
N LYS A 2 13.09 18.79 0.00
CA LYS A 2 11.82 18.51 0.67
C LYS A 2 11.88 17.12 1.31
N ARG A 3 11.18 16.94 2.43
CA ARG A 3 10.98 15.60 3.02
C ARG A 3 10.04 14.80 2.12
N LEU A 4 10.20 13.49 2.11
CA LEU A 4 9.34 12.57 1.38
C LEU A 4 8.37 11.92 2.36
N ALA A 5 7.07 12.17 2.18
CA ALA A 5 6.04 11.49 2.92
C ALA A 5 5.84 10.07 2.36
N VAL A 6 5.64 9.11 3.24
CA VAL A 6 5.38 7.70 2.89
C VAL A 6 4.18 7.21 3.70
N ALA A 7 3.02 7.11 3.05
CA ALA A 7 1.83 6.52 3.65
C ALA A 7 1.83 5.02 3.40
N ILE A 8 1.66 4.22 4.47
CA ILE A 8 1.64 2.76 4.41
C ILE A 8 0.29 2.26 4.88
N ILE A 9 -0.45 1.58 4.02
CA ILE A 9 -1.70 0.89 4.37
C ILE A 9 -1.49 -0.62 4.38
N HIS A 10 -2.00 -1.29 5.42
CA HIS A 10 -1.94 -2.74 5.54
C HIS A 10 -3.12 -3.43 4.85
N GLY A 11 -3.00 -4.74 4.61
CA GLY A 11 -4.11 -5.63 4.25
C GLY A 11 -4.58 -6.50 5.41
N ILE A 12 -5.37 -7.53 5.10
CA ILE A 12 -5.91 -8.48 6.08
C ILE A 12 -4.78 -9.22 6.81
N GLY A 13 -4.99 -9.58 8.08
CA GLY A 13 -4.04 -10.38 8.87
C GLY A 13 -2.87 -9.61 9.47
N SER A 14 -2.77 -8.29 9.24
CA SER A 14 -1.80 -7.39 9.89
C SER A 14 -2.35 -6.83 11.21
N GLU A 15 -2.89 -7.72 12.07
CA GLU A 15 -3.83 -7.36 13.14
C GLU A 15 -3.24 -6.61 14.34
N LYS A 16 -1.92 -6.42 14.37
CA LYS A 16 -1.24 -5.63 15.40
C LYS A 16 -0.99 -4.22 14.87
N GLU A 17 -1.35 -3.22 15.67
CA GLU A 17 -0.80 -1.88 15.49
C GLU A 17 0.72 -1.97 15.34
N PHE A 18 1.31 -1.04 14.59
CA PHE A 18 2.75 -1.02 14.30
C PHE A 18 3.27 -2.11 13.37
N PHE A 19 2.41 -2.60 12.47
CA PHE A 19 2.74 -3.65 11.49
C PHE A 19 3.97 -3.33 10.61
N SER A 20 4.29 -2.06 10.39
CA SER A 20 5.39 -1.66 9.51
C SER A 20 6.68 -1.23 10.22
N ILE A 21 6.78 -1.35 11.57
CA ILE A 21 7.98 -0.90 12.31
C ILE A 21 9.27 -1.47 11.70
N GLU A 22 9.32 -2.78 11.50
CA GLU A 22 10.53 -3.44 11.01
C GLU A 22 10.83 -3.05 9.56
N LEU A 23 9.80 -2.96 8.71
CA LEU A 23 9.95 -2.48 7.33
C LEU A 23 10.53 -1.06 7.29
N LYS A 24 9.96 -0.13 8.06
CA LYS A 24 10.43 1.26 8.14
C LYS A 24 11.89 1.32 8.57
N HIS A 25 12.25 0.56 9.61
CA HIS A 25 13.62 0.50 10.11
C HIS A 25 14.60 0.04 9.02
N ARG A 26 14.27 -1.04 8.29
CA ARG A 26 15.10 -1.59 7.22
C ARG A 26 15.20 -0.65 6.02
N ILE A 27 14.09 -0.03 5.62
CA ILE A 27 14.08 0.98 4.56
C ILE A 27 14.99 2.14 4.93
N VAL A 28 14.89 2.68 6.15
CA VAL A 28 15.74 3.79 6.61
C VAL A 28 17.21 3.38 6.60
N GLN A 29 17.56 2.19 7.09
CA GLN A 29 18.94 1.70 7.08
C GLN A 29 19.51 1.64 5.65
N GLU A 30 18.79 1.05 4.71
CA GLU A 30 19.25 0.94 3.32
C GLU A 30 19.22 2.30 2.60
N TYR A 31 18.26 3.17 2.93
CA TYR A 31 18.19 4.53 2.43
C TYR A 31 19.45 5.30 2.80
N LEU A 32 19.84 5.30 4.08
CA LEU A 32 21.05 5.96 4.57
C LEU A 32 22.33 5.40 3.93
N LYS A 33 22.42 4.08 3.75
CA LYS A 33 23.57 3.44 3.08
C LYS A 33 23.76 3.88 1.63
N GLY A 34 22.66 4.23 0.94
CA GLY A 34 22.71 4.60 -0.47
C GLY A 34 23.38 5.94 -0.77
N ASP A 35 23.42 6.86 0.21
CA ASP A 35 24.14 8.15 0.11
C ASP A 35 24.38 8.72 1.54
N PRO A 36 25.38 8.20 2.28
CA PRO A 36 25.56 8.49 3.70
C PRO A 36 25.89 9.95 4.03
N GLU A 37 26.35 10.72 3.05
CA GLU A 37 26.74 12.12 3.23
C GLU A 37 25.56 13.08 3.11
N ASN A 38 24.53 12.71 2.33
CA ASN A 38 23.40 13.60 2.01
C ASN A 38 22.03 13.10 2.49
N ARG A 39 21.93 11.85 2.94
CA ARG A 39 20.68 11.25 3.45
C ARG A 39 20.66 11.24 4.98
N MET A 40 19.53 11.63 5.52
CA MET A 40 19.23 11.70 6.95
C MET A 40 17.97 10.89 7.24
N GLU A 41 17.84 10.38 8.47
CA GLU A 41 16.68 9.59 8.88
C GLU A 41 15.36 10.36 8.75
N ASP A 42 15.38 11.66 9.06
CA ASP A 42 14.22 12.53 9.00
C ASP A 42 13.85 12.98 7.58
N ASP A 43 14.53 12.46 6.54
CA ASP A 43 14.14 12.63 5.14
C ASP A 43 12.85 11.92 4.76
N LEU A 44 12.58 10.78 5.41
CA LEU A 44 11.42 9.95 5.15
C LEU A 44 10.42 10.09 6.31
N LEU A 45 9.23 10.60 6.02
CA LEU A 45 8.15 10.77 6.98
C LEU A 45 7.17 9.60 6.80
N PHE A 46 7.22 8.61 7.68
CA PHE A 46 6.32 7.46 7.58
C PHE A 46 5.02 7.67 8.36
N HIS A 47 3.90 7.27 7.76
CA HIS A 47 2.59 7.24 8.40
C HIS A 47 1.87 5.93 8.11
N GLU A 48 1.37 5.27 9.15
CA GLU A 48 0.60 4.02 9.02
C GLU A 48 -0.90 4.33 8.98
N ILE A 49 -1.59 3.80 7.97
CA ILE A 49 -3.04 3.80 7.88
C ILE A 49 -3.52 2.45 8.42
N TYR A 50 -3.97 2.45 9.67
CA TYR A 50 -4.48 1.27 10.35
C TYR A 50 -6.02 1.25 10.32
N TRP A 51 -6.59 0.16 9.82
CA TRP A 51 -8.04 -0.04 9.71
C TRP A 51 -8.51 -1.37 10.32
N GLY A 52 -7.59 -2.23 10.77
CA GLY A 52 -7.91 -3.61 11.18
C GLY A 52 -8.87 -3.73 12.36
N ASP A 53 -9.01 -2.71 13.20
CA ASP A 53 -10.02 -2.65 14.27
C ASP A 53 -11.46 -2.59 13.77
N LEU A 54 -11.70 -2.08 12.55
CA LEU A 54 -13.04 -2.04 11.95
C LEU A 54 -13.62 -3.43 11.65
N VAL A 55 -12.76 -4.46 11.62
CA VAL A 55 -13.18 -5.83 11.31
C VAL A 55 -12.99 -6.80 12.48
N LYS A 56 -12.24 -6.44 13.53
CA LYS A 56 -11.76 -7.34 14.61
C LYS A 56 -12.85 -8.12 15.37
N ASP A 57 -14.00 -7.51 15.67
CA ASP A 57 -14.88 -8.02 16.74
C ASP A 57 -15.80 -9.18 16.33
N GLU A 58 -15.89 -9.52 15.05
CA GLU A 58 -16.82 -10.56 14.57
C GLU A 58 -16.16 -11.89 14.17
N HIS A 59 -14.84 -12.06 14.33
CA HIS A 59 -14.12 -13.23 13.80
C HIS A 59 -14.20 -14.48 14.68
N GLY A 60 -14.18 -14.31 16.00
CA GLY A 60 -14.09 -15.44 16.93
C GLY A 60 -15.31 -16.38 16.89
N GLU A 61 -16.52 -15.83 16.76
CA GLU A 61 -17.75 -16.63 16.82
C GLU A 61 -18.02 -17.39 15.52
N LEU A 62 -17.78 -16.78 14.35
CA LEU A 62 -17.94 -17.48 13.07
C LEU A 62 -16.95 -18.65 12.94
N LEU A 63 -15.68 -18.44 13.31
CA LEU A 63 -14.67 -19.50 13.23
C LEU A 63 -15.00 -20.67 14.17
N LYS A 64 -15.49 -20.38 15.39
CA LYS A 64 -15.99 -21.42 16.31
C LYS A 64 -17.20 -22.16 15.75
N GLN A 65 -18.12 -21.47 15.07
CA GLN A 65 -19.28 -22.11 14.43
C GLN A 65 -18.85 -23.02 13.27
N LEU A 66 -17.90 -22.57 12.44
CA LEU A 66 -17.40 -23.33 11.29
C LEU A 66 -16.54 -24.53 11.71
N ASP A 67 -15.76 -24.40 12.78
CA ASP A 67 -14.94 -25.48 13.36
C ASP A 67 -15.52 -25.98 14.69
N TYR A 68 -16.83 -26.25 14.73
CA TYR A 68 -17.53 -26.63 15.97
C TYR A 68 -17.04 -27.92 16.64
N ARG A 69 -16.27 -28.75 15.92
CA ARG A 69 -15.63 -29.96 16.45
C ARG A 69 -14.14 -29.78 16.78
N ASP A 70 -13.55 -28.63 16.45
CA ASP A 70 -12.12 -28.33 16.60
C ASP A 70 -11.18 -29.29 15.83
N GLU A 71 -11.71 -29.98 14.80
CA GLU A 71 -11.02 -31.05 14.04
C GLU A 71 -10.42 -30.55 12.72
N LEU A 72 -10.71 -29.32 12.29
CA LEU A 72 -10.24 -28.82 11.01
C LEU A 72 -8.72 -28.59 10.99
N THR A 73 -8.07 -29.12 9.96
CA THR A 73 -6.65 -28.89 9.67
C THR A 73 -6.44 -27.59 8.89
N TYR A 74 -5.19 -27.09 8.89
CA TYR A 74 -4.79 -25.85 8.21
C TYR A 74 -5.52 -24.59 8.71
N LYS A 75 -5.76 -24.49 10.03
CA LYS A 75 -6.54 -23.41 10.66
C LYS A 75 -6.10 -22.00 10.21
N GLY A 76 -4.79 -21.73 10.11
CA GLY A 76 -4.29 -20.43 9.62
C GLY A 76 -4.72 -20.10 8.19
N VAL A 77 -4.64 -21.06 7.26
CA VAL A 77 -5.07 -20.89 5.86
C VAL A 77 -6.59 -20.72 5.79
N ARG A 78 -7.34 -21.49 6.59
CA ARG A 78 -8.80 -21.40 6.66
C ARG A 78 -9.26 -20.04 7.20
N ASN A 79 -8.62 -19.54 8.25
CA ASN A 79 -8.91 -18.22 8.81
C ASN A 79 -8.69 -17.14 7.76
N MET A 80 -7.51 -17.13 7.12
CA MET A 80 -7.22 -16.20 6.02
C MET A 80 -8.26 -16.27 4.91
N PHE A 81 -8.64 -17.47 4.45
CA PHE A 81 -9.68 -17.63 3.43
C PHE A 81 -11.02 -17.05 3.89
N VAL A 82 -11.45 -17.34 5.12
CA VAL A 82 -12.69 -16.79 5.69
C VAL A 82 -12.61 -15.26 5.76
N ASP A 83 -11.49 -14.70 6.20
CA ASP A 83 -11.30 -13.26 6.33
C ASP A 83 -11.35 -12.57 4.96
N PHE A 84 -10.70 -13.13 3.93
CA PHE A 84 -10.79 -12.63 2.56
C PHE A 84 -12.22 -12.68 2.01
N MET A 85 -12.92 -13.80 2.22
CA MET A 85 -14.31 -13.95 1.76
C MET A 85 -15.24 -12.95 2.45
N ARG A 86 -15.11 -12.78 3.77
CA ARG A 86 -15.91 -11.80 4.52
C ARG A 86 -15.64 -10.39 4.03
N LEU A 87 -14.37 -10.02 3.91
CA LEU A 87 -14.03 -8.68 3.46
C LEU A 87 -14.52 -8.43 2.04
N GLY A 88 -14.33 -9.36 1.10
CA GLY A 88 -14.84 -9.22 -0.26
C GLY A 88 -16.37 -9.12 -0.34
N LEU A 89 -17.11 -9.75 0.57
CA LEU A 89 -18.57 -9.66 0.64
C LEU A 89 -19.06 -8.36 1.31
N SER A 90 -18.36 -7.89 2.33
CA SER A 90 -18.76 -6.72 3.13
C SER A 90 -18.22 -5.40 2.58
N TYR A 91 -17.01 -5.38 2.02
CA TYR A 91 -16.38 -4.18 1.46
C TYR A 91 -16.92 -3.90 0.06
N ARG A 92 -18.08 -3.26 0.01
CA ARG A 92 -18.75 -2.83 -1.22
C ARG A 92 -19.46 -1.49 -0.98
N LYS A 93 -19.31 -0.56 -1.93
CA LYS A 93 -19.98 0.74 -1.90
C LYS A 93 -21.50 0.59 -1.83
N GLY A 94 -22.14 1.29 -0.89
CA GLY A 94 -23.59 1.21 -0.69
C GLY A 94 -24.10 -0.12 -0.12
N SER A 95 -23.22 -0.96 0.43
CA SER A 95 -23.65 -2.16 1.15
C SER A 95 -24.21 -1.82 2.52
N ASP A 96 -25.13 -2.65 3.03
CA ASP A 96 -25.71 -2.48 4.37
C ASP A 96 -24.69 -2.61 5.51
N SER A 97 -23.47 -3.10 5.22
CA SER A 97 -22.42 -3.24 6.22
C SER A 97 -21.85 -1.90 6.69
N GLY A 98 -21.90 -0.86 5.85
CA GLY A 98 -21.23 0.43 6.08
C GLY A 98 -19.70 0.36 6.14
N LEU A 99 -19.09 -0.81 5.86
CA LEU A 99 -17.66 -1.04 6.00
C LEU A 99 -16.84 -0.23 5.00
N TYR A 100 -17.36 -0.07 3.77
CA TYR A 100 -16.72 0.72 2.72
C TYR A 100 -16.54 2.18 3.17
N GLU A 101 -17.62 2.81 3.62
CA GLU A 101 -17.63 4.19 4.09
C GLU A 101 -16.81 4.36 5.39
N ALA A 102 -16.83 3.37 6.29
CA ALA A 102 -16.02 3.38 7.50
C ALA A 102 -14.51 3.34 7.20
N ILE A 103 -14.08 2.49 6.25
CA ILE A 103 -12.68 2.42 5.81
C ILE A 103 -12.25 3.72 5.13
N HIS A 104 -13.09 4.28 4.25
CA HIS A 104 -12.80 5.56 3.59
C HIS A 104 -12.69 6.71 4.60
N GLY A 105 -13.58 6.74 5.59
CA GLY A 105 -13.50 7.66 6.74
C GLY A 105 -12.17 7.49 7.50
N ARG A 106 -11.75 6.26 7.76
CA ARG A 106 -10.47 5.97 8.42
C ARG A 106 -9.25 6.43 7.63
N ILE A 107 -9.25 6.24 6.31
CA ILE A 107 -8.18 6.73 5.43
C ILE A 107 -8.12 8.27 5.49
N LYS A 108 -9.28 8.94 5.37
CA LYS A 108 -9.40 10.40 5.46
C LYS A 108 -8.85 10.93 6.79
N GLU A 109 -9.26 10.35 7.91
CA GLU A 109 -8.79 10.74 9.25
C GLU A 109 -7.28 10.52 9.43
N SER A 110 -6.75 9.40 8.89
CA SER A 110 -5.32 9.11 8.95
C SER A 110 -4.52 10.13 8.14
N MET A 111 -4.97 10.48 6.93
CA MET A 111 -4.31 11.49 6.11
C MET A 111 -4.40 12.89 6.71
N ALA A 112 -5.54 13.26 7.30
CA ALA A 112 -5.67 14.51 8.05
C ALA A 112 -4.68 14.57 9.22
N LYS A 113 -4.52 13.46 9.97
CA LYS A 113 -3.51 13.36 11.02
C LYS A 113 -2.10 13.51 10.46
N PHE A 114 -1.80 12.87 9.33
CA PHE A 114 -0.49 12.98 8.69
C PHE A 114 -0.17 14.42 8.25
N ALA A 115 -1.17 15.12 7.71
CA ALA A 115 -1.07 16.53 7.31
C ALA A 115 -0.68 17.47 8.48
N THR A 116 -1.00 17.11 9.73
CA THR A 116 -0.59 17.91 10.91
C THR A 116 0.89 17.79 11.28
N HIS A 117 1.64 16.87 10.65
CA HIS A 117 3.04 16.68 10.97
C HIS A 117 3.86 17.92 10.62
N ARG A 118 4.69 18.42 11.54
CA ARG A 118 5.42 19.71 11.42
C ARG A 118 6.33 19.86 10.19
N HIS A 119 6.66 18.76 9.52
CA HIS A 119 7.50 18.71 8.32
C HIS A 119 6.71 18.45 7.03
N VAL A 120 5.38 18.39 7.12
CA VAL A 120 4.47 18.28 5.98
C VAL A 120 3.95 19.68 5.65
N ASP A 121 4.29 20.13 4.45
CA ASP A 121 3.58 21.17 3.72
C ASP A 121 2.46 20.49 2.90
N THR A 122 1.21 20.82 3.21
CA THR A 122 0.01 20.20 2.63
C THR A 122 -0.18 20.51 1.15
N ASP A 123 0.51 21.50 0.61
CA ASP A 123 0.40 21.88 -0.81
C ASP A 123 1.48 21.22 -1.67
N SER A 124 2.63 20.87 -1.07
CA SER A 124 3.84 20.60 -1.86
C SER A 124 4.72 19.44 -1.40
N THR A 125 4.41 18.80 -0.28
CA THR A 125 5.18 17.64 0.21
C THR A 125 4.89 16.43 -0.68
N PRO A 126 5.90 15.85 -1.36
CA PRO A 126 5.70 14.66 -2.18
C PRO A 126 5.32 13.47 -1.30
N LEU A 127 4.38 12.66 -1.78
CA LEU A 127 3.84 11.50 -1.09
C LEU A 127 4.07 10.22 -1.90
N VAL A 128 4.68 9.20 -1.31
CA VAL A 128 4.67 7.84 -1.87
C VAL A 128 3.64 7.01 -1.09
N LEU A 129 2.76 6.34 -1.82
CA LEU A 129 1.82 5.37 -1.25
C LEU A 129 2.42 3.98 -1.28
N MET A 130 2.44 3.28 -0.15
CA MET A 130 2.76 1.86 -0.05
C MET A 130 1.51 1.09 0.37
N ALA A 131 0.99 0.24 -0.50
CA ALA A 131 -0.25 -0.49 -0.28
C ALA A 131 -0.03 -2.00 -0.28
N HIS A 132 -0.21 -2.60 0.90
CA HIS A 132 -0.10 -4.03 1.11
C HIS A 132 -1.45 -4.71 0.88
N SER A 133 -1.46 -5.80 0.11
CA SER A 133 -2.61 -6.71 0.03
C SER A 133 -3.91 -5.95 -0.21
N PHE A 134 -4.99 -6.25 0.51
CA PHE A 134 -6.29 -5.60 0.33
C PHE A 134 -6.26 -4.07 0.52
N GLY A 135 -5.24 -3.54 1.20
CA GLY A 135 -5.01 -2.09 1.27
C GLY A 135 -4.82 -1.45 -0.11
N SER A 136 -4.35 -2.19 -1.12
CA SER A 136 -4.26 -1.70 -2.51
C SER A 136 -5.63 -1.50 -3.15
N VAL A 137 -6.58 -2.40 -2.89
CA VAL A 137 -7.97 -2.30 -3.35
C VAL A 137 -8.65 -1.11 -2.67
N MET A 138 -8.50 -0.98 -1.35
CA MET A 138 -9.07 0.13 -0.57
C MET A 138 -8.56 1.48 -1.05
N MET A 139 -7.26 1.60 -1.29
CA MET A 139 -6.67 2.85 -1.77
C MET A 139 -7.06 3.16 -3.21
N SER A 140 -7.20 2.14 -4.06
CA SER A 140 -7.71 2.32 -5.42
C SER A 140 -9.09 2.96 -5.39
N ASP A 141 -10.03 2.34 -4.69
CA ASP A 141 -11.38 2.87 -4.54
C ASP A 141 -11.40 4.27 -3.91
N TYR A 142 -10.64 4.47 -2.83
CA TYR A 142 -10.59 5.76 -2.13
C TYR A 142 -10.09 6.89 -3.02
N ILE A 143 -8.99 6.67 -3.76
CA ILE A 143 -8.42 7.70 -4.66
C ILE A 143 -9.36 8.02 -5.81
N HIS A 144 -10.11 7.04 -6.32
CA HIS A 144 -11.11 7.28 -7.36
C HIS A 144 -12.33 8.03 -6.84
N ASP A 145 -12.81 7.71 -5.64
CA ASP A 145 -13.92 8.41 -5.01
C ASP A 145 -13.59 9.86 -4.65
N LEU A 146 -12.32 10.15 -4.32
CA LEU A 146 -11.84 11.52 -4.11
C LEU A 146 -12.03 12.43 -5.33
N ALA A 147 -12.10 11.88 -6.56
CA ALA A 147 -12.38 12.68 -7.75
C ALA A 147 -13.77 13.35 -7.71
N ASN A 148 -14.72 12.75 -6.96
CA ASN A 148 -16.08 13.26 -6.79
C ASN A 148 -16.26 14.01 -5.47
N ASP A 149 -15.61 13.54 -4.39
CA ASP A 149 -15.92 13.98 -3.01
C ASP A 149 -14.77 14.71 -2.30
N GLY A 150 -13.62 14.90 -2.96
CA GLY A 150 -12.39 15.43 -2.35
C GLY A 150 -12.25 16.96 -2.31
N ALA A 151 -13.29 17.74 -2.66
CA ALA A 151 -13.18 19.18 -2.92
C ALA A 151 -12.66 20.03 -1.73
N ASP A 152 -12.86 19.57 -0.49
CA ASP A 152 -12.48 20.30 0.73
C ASP A 152 -11.13 19.84 1.33
N LEU A 153 -10.43 18.90 0.70
CA LEU A 153 -9.16 18.36 1.18
C LEU A 153 -7.96 19.11 0.59
N SER A 154 -6.88 19.24 1.36
CA SER A 154 -5.62 19.77 0.82
C SER A 154 -5.04 18.85 -0.28
N PRO A 155 -4.12 19.35 -1.13
CA PRO A 155 -3.46 18.51 -2.13
C PRO A 155 -2.81 17.25 -1.55
N PHE A 156 -2.22 17.35 -0.36
CA PHE A 156 -1.62 16.21 0.34
C PHE A 156 -2.66 15.18 0.81
N GLU A 157 -3.75 15.63 1.45
CA GLU A 157 -4.81 14.75 1.95
C GLU A 157 -5.59 14.07 0.81
N SER A 158 -5.73 14.75 -0.33
CA SER A 158 -6.40 14.24 -1.53
C SER A 158 -5.46 13.50 -2.49
N PHE A 159 -4.25 13.14 -2.06
CA PHE A 159 -3.26 12.40 -2.85
C PHE A 159 -2.83 13.13 -4.15
N GLN A 160 -3.08 14.42 -4.27
CA GLN A 160 -2.65 15.24 -5.40
C GLN A 160 -1.14 15.55 -5.38
N THR A 161 -0.42 15.27 -4.30
CA THR A 161 1.05 15.33 -4.24
C THR A 161 1.72 13.96 -4.41
N LEU A 162 1.00 12.95 -4.90
CA LEU A 162 1.55 11.61 -5.16
C LEU A 162 2.78 11.68 -6.07
N ALA A 163 3.88 11.10 -5.58
CA ALA A 163 5.18 10.92 -6.21
C ALA A 163 5.48 9.43 -6.45
N GLY A 164 4.44 8.61 -6.55
CA GLY A 164 4.52 7.19 -6.88
C GLY A 164 3.78 6.27 -5.91
N ILE A 165 3.69 5.02 -6.34
CA ILE A 165 2.92 3.95 -5.71
C ILE A 165 3.79 2.70 -5.61
N VAL A 166 3.72 2.03 -4.47
CA VAL A 166 4.31 0.71 -4.27
C VAL A 166 3.18 -0.22 -3.83
N THR A 167 2.78 -1.16 -4.69
CA THR A 167 1.87 -2.23 -4.31
C THR A 167 2.66 -3.50 -4.02
N PHE A 168 2.26 -4.26 -3.01
CA PHE A 168 2.90 -5.53 -2.69
C PHE A 168 1.93 -6.52 -2.09
N ALA A 169 2.10 -7.80 -2.40
CA ALA A 169 1.16 -8.86 -2.05
C ALA A 169 -0.29 -8.59 -2.54
N SER A 170 -0.43 -7.88 -3.66
CA SER A 170 -1.68 -7.16 -4.00
C SER A 170 -2.69 -8.01 -4.78
N PRO A 171 -3.96 -8.13 -4.32
CA PRO A 171 -5.06 -8.73 -5.08
C PRO A 171 -5.68 -7.78 -6.11
N LEU A 172 -5.16 -6.56 -6.27
CA LEU A 172 -5.77 -5.52 -7.11
C LEU A 172 -6.03 -6.02 -8.55
N GLY A 173 -5.13 -6.84 -9.11
CA GLY A 173 -5.32 -7.38 -10.46
C GLY A 173 -6.57 -8.26 -10.60
N VAL A 174 -6.90 -9.03 -9.57
CA VAL A 174 -8.14 -9.84 -9.53
C VAL A 174 -9.36 -8.93 -9.46
N TYR A 175 -9.32 -7.91 -8.59
CA TYR A 175 -10.44 -6.98 -8.41
C TYR A 175 -10.70 -6.15 -9.68
N SER A 176 -9.64 -5.65 -10.31
CA SER A 176 -9.71 -4.84 -11.53
C SER A 176 -10.12 -5.64 -12.77
N ALA A 177 -9.83 -6.95 -12.84
CA ALA A 177 -10.22 -7.78 -13.97
C ALA A 177 -11.69 -8.24 -13.93
N HIS A 178 -12.32 -8.26 -12.74
CA HIS A 178 -13.61 -8.92 -12.53
C HIS A 178 -14.80 -7.99 -12.26
N HIS A 179 -14.57 -6.69 -12.11
CA HIS A 179 -15.62 -5.73 -11.80
C HIS A 179 -15.67 -4.69 -12.91
N ASP A 180 -16.71 -4.74 -13.75
CA ASP A 180 -16.94 -3.76 -14.83
C ASP A 180 -17.07 -2.31 -14.29
N ASP A 181 -17.44 -2.17 -13.02
CA ASP A 181 -17.53 -0.91 -12.27
C ASP A 181 -16.23 -0.54 -11.54
N PHE A 182 -15.21 -1.41 -11.56
CA PHE A 182 -13.94 -1.12 -10.89
C PHE A 182 -13.13 -0.16 -11.73
N HIS A 183 -12.72 0.92 -11.07
CA HIS A 183 -12.04 2.02 -11.70
C HIS A 183 -10.72 1.57 -12.35
N GLY A 184 -10.28 2.33 -13.36
CA GLY A 184 -8.97 2.14 -13.99
C GLY A 184 -7.79 2.30 -13.01
N PRO A 185 -6.54 2.22 -13.48
CA PRO A 185 -5.37 2.35 -12.61
C PRO A 185 -5.36 3.68 -11.83
N MET A 186 -4.89 3.64 -10.58
CA MET A 186 -4.61 4.83 -9.78
C MET A 186 -3.58 5.74 -10.46
N PRO A 187 -3.71 7.08 -10.34
CA PRO A 187 -2.67 7.99 -10.82
C PRO A 187 -1.42 7.90 -9.93
N LYS A 188 -0.30 7.42 -10.49
CA LYS A 188 1.00 7.42 -9.79
C LYS A 188 1.60 8.83 -9.61
N VAL A 189 1.16 9.78 -10.43
CA VAL A 189 1.58 11.19 -10.40
C VAL A 189 0.39 12.05 -10.01
N GLY A 190 0.49 12.72 -8.87
CA GLY A 190 -0.52 13.66 -8.41
C GLY A 190 -0.48 14.99 -9.18
N LYS A 191 -1.64 15.63 -9.35
CA LYS A 191 -1.78 16.88 -10.14
C LYS A 191 -1.02 18.08 -9.55
N ALA A 192 -0.76 18.07 -8.24
CA ALA A 192 -0.01 19.09 -7.53
C ALA A 192 1.46 18.69 -7.29
N LEU A 193 1.90 17.54 -7.83
CA LEU A 193 3.31 17.16 -7.73
C LEU A 193 4.18 18.11 -8.56
N GLU A 194 5.24 18.61 -7.94
CA GLU A 194 6.25 19.45 -8.58
C GLU A 194 6.81 18.79 -9.86
N GLU A 195 6.89 19.54 -10.95
CA GLU A 195 7.27 19.04 -12.30
C GLU A 195 8.56 18.22 -12.28
N GLY A 196 9.59 18.70 -11.56
CA GLY A 196 10.87 17.99 -11.45
C GLY A 196 10.83 16.66 -10.68
N LEU A 197 9.70 16.29 -10.07
CA LEU A 197 9.49 14.99 -9.43
C LEU A 197 8.65 14.04 -10.27
N GLN A 198 7.92 14.54 -11.28
CA GLN A 198 6.96 13.74 -12.06
C GLN A 198 7.65 12.61 -12.84
N ASP A 199 8.79 12.88 -13.47
CA ASP A 199 9.57 11.88 -14.23
C ASP A 199 10.16 10.77 -13.34
N ARG A 200 10.16 10.97 -12.02
CA ARG A 200 10.69 10.02 -11.03
C ARG A 200 9.61 9.21 -10.34
N ALA A 201 8.36 9.63 -10.47
CA ALA A 201 7.23 8.94 -9.88
C ALA A 201 6.95 7.63 -10.64
N LYS A 202 7.05 6.51 -9.93
CA LYS A 202 6.82 5.17 -10.47
C LYS A 202 5.69 4.48 -9.71
N TRP A 203 5.03 3.55 -10.40
CA TRP A 203 4.24 2.49 -9.77
C TRP A 203 5.02 1.18 -9.88
N LEU A 204 5.52 0.72 -8.73
CA LEU A 204 6.21 -0.56 -8.58
C LEU A 204 5.27 -1.57 -7.93
N ASN A 205 5.01 -2.70 -8.59
CA ASN A 205 4.19 -3.79 -8.06
C ASN A 205 5.08 -4.99 -7.72
N PHE A 206 5.16 -5.36 -6.45
CA PHE A 206 5.92 -6.51 -5.97
C PHE A 206 5.01 -7.71 -5.72
N TYR A 207 5.36 -8.87 -6.26
CA TYR A 207 4.62 -10.10 -6.05
C TYR A 207 5.58 -11.29 -5.92
N ASP A 208 5.17 -12.27 -5.15
CA ASP A 208 5.76 -13.61 -5.15
C ASP A 208 4.82 -14.54 -5.90
N LYS A 209 5.35 -15.36 -6.81
CA LYS A 209 4.57 -16.36 -7.53
C LYS A 209 3.92 -17.41 -6.62
N ASP A 210 4.46 -17.60 -5.42
CA ASP A 210 3.93 -18.50 -4.40
C ASP A 210 2.88 -17.81 -3.50
N ASP A 211 2.73 -16.48 -3.59
CA ASP A 211 1.65 -15.76 -2.93
C ASP A 211 0.38 -15.82 -3.78
N VAL A 212 -0.57 -16.67 -3.38
CA VAL A 212 -1.85 -16.89 -4.08
C VAL A 212 -2.77 -15.66 -4.13
N VAL A 213 -2.43 -14.58 -3.43
CA VAL A 213 -3.18 -13.32 -3.44
C VAL A 213 -2.54 -12.31 -4.40
N ALA A 214 -1.23 -12.43 -4.66
CA ALA A 214 -0.45 -11.43 -5.39
C ALA A 214 -0.35 -11.76 -6.87
N TYR A 215 -0.57 -10.75 -7.72
CA TYR A 215 -0.51 -10.92 -9.17
C TYR A 215 0.22 -9.75 -9.84
N PRO A 216 0.83 -9.98 -11.02
CA PRO A 216 1.23 -8.90 -11.92
C PRO A 216 0.02 -8.03 -12.27
N LEU A 217 0.25 -6.72 -12.45
CA LEU A 217 -0.80 -5.77 -12.78
C LEU A 217 -0.77 -5.35 -14.25
N LYS A 218 0.40 -5.31 -14.91
CA LYS A 218 0.51 -4.81 -16.30
C LYS A 218 -0.30 -5.63 -17.31
N ASN A 219 -0.54 -6.91 -17.02
CA ASN A 219 -1.31 -7.79 -17.89
C ASN A 219 -2.83 -7.75 -17.65
N VAL A 220 -3.30 -6.95 -16.69
CA VAL A 220 -4.73 -6.82 -16.37
C VAL A 220 -5.48 -6.11 -17.50
N SER A 221 -4.93 -5.00 -18.00
CA SER A 221 -5.48 -4.24 -19.13
C SER A 221 -4.40 -3.35 -19.75
N GLU A 222 -4.69 -2.75 -20.90
CA GLU A 222 -3.77 -1.79 -21.55
C GLU A 222 -3.55 -0.54 -20.68
N ASP A 223 -4.58 -0.07 -19.96
CA ASP A 223 -4.44 1.07 -19.05
C ASP A 223 -3.48 0.75 -17.90
N TYR A 224 -3.57 -0.45 -17.32
CA TYR A 224 -2.63 -0.90 -16.30
C TYR A 224 -1.21 -1.11 -16.85
N ASN A 225 -1.08 -1.62 -18.08
CA ASN A 225 0.21 -1.76 -18.75
C ASN A 225 0.95 -0.41 -18.90
N GLN A 226 0.19 0.66 -19.16
CA GLN A 226 0.71 2.03 -19.27
C GLN A 226 0.98 2.68 -17.91
N ALA A 227 0.11 2.44 -16.93
CA ALA A 227 0.21 3.06 -15.61
C ALA A 227 1.33 2.43 -14.76
N VAL A 228 1.45 1.10 -14.76
CA VAL A 228 2.41 0.36 -13.93
C VAL A 228 3.77 0.32 -14.60
N ASP A 229 4.80 0.85 -13.94
CA ASP A 229 6.15 0.90 -14.49
C ASP A 229 6.78 -0.51 -14.47
N GLU A 230 6.71 -1.20 -13.33
CA GLU A 230 7.37 -2.49 -13.13
C GLU A 230 6.51 -3.46 -12.31
N ASP A 231 6.33 -4.68 -12.83
CA ASP A 231 5.91 -5.86 -12.07
C ASP A 231 7.18 -6.64 -11.67
N ILE A 232 7.47 -6.70 -10.36
CA ILE A 232 8.71 -7.20 -9.79
C ILE A 232 8.42 -8.52 -9.06
N GLU A 233 8.83 -9.64 -9.65
CA GLU A 233 8.81 -10.94 -8.98
C GLU A 233 9.90 -10.97 -7.90
N ILE A 234 9.53 -11.30 -6.67
CA ILE A 234 10.44 -11.57 -5.55
C ILE A 234 10.14 -12.95 -4.95
N ASN A 235 10.97 -13.42 -4.02
CA ASN A 235 10.73 -14.66 -3.30
C ASN A 235 10.67 -14.38 -1.80
N VAL A 236 9.46 -14.42 -1.25
CA VAL A 236 9.14 -14.06 0.12
C VAL A 236 9.02 -15.35 0.95
N GLY A 237 10.04 -15.58 1.78
CA GLY A 237 10.07 -16.71 2.72
C GLY A 237 10.89 -17.90 2.23
N SER A 238 10.43 -19.12 2.52
CA SER A 238 11.09 -20.37 2.12
C SER A 238 10.08 -21.31 1.45
N ALA A 239 10.53 -22.29 0.66
CA ALA A 239 9.66 -23.26 -0.01
C ALA A 239 8.68 -24.02 0.91
N ALA A 240 8.87 -23.97 2.24
CA ALA A 240 7.97 -24.54 3.25
C ALA A 240 6.82 -23.62 3.67
N THR A 241 6.86 -22.32 3.33
CA THR A 241 5.87 -21.29 3.71
C THR A 241 5.07 -20.76 2.52
N SER A 242 5.39 -21.21 1.30
CA SER A 242 4.83 -20.82 0.00
C SER A 242 3.32 -21.02 -0.21
N TRP A 243 2.53 -21.35 0.83
CA TRP A 243 1.10 -21.70 0.72
C TRP A 243 0.28 -21.28 1.95
N ASN A 244 0.82 -20.43 2.83
CA ASN A 244 0.17 -20.06 4.09
C ASN A 244 0.33 -18.55 4.40
N PRO A 245 -0.40 -18.01 5.40
CA PRO A 245 -0.36 -16.59 5.75
C PRO A 245 1.03 -15.95 5.95
N ALA A 246 2.06 -16.76 6.16
CA ALA A 246 3.44 -16.30 6.36
C ALA A 246 4.11 -15.78 5.07
N CYS A 247 3.82 -16.30 3.87
CA CYS A 247 4.39 -15.72 2.64
C CYS A 247 3.76 -14.35 2.34
N HIS A 248 2.44 -14.27 2.47
CA HIS A 248 1.67 -13.03 2.27
C HIS A 248 2.10 -11.91 3.23
N THR A 249 2.52 -12.26 4.45
CA THR A 249 3.05 -11.29 5.42
C THR A 249 4.58 -11.19 5.42
N GLY A 250 5.31 -12.01 4.66
CA GLY A 250 6.77 -12.03 4.70
C GLY A 250 7.43 -10.82 4.04
N TYR A 251 6.69 -10.08 3.20
CA TYR A 251 7.19 -8.90 2.47
C TYR A 251 7.74 -7.83 3.43
N TRP A 252 7.16 -7.71 4.62
CA TRP A 252 7.54 -6.70 5.62
C TRP A 252 9.02 -6.77 6.03
N GLU A 253 9.63 -7.95 5.94
CA GLU A 253 11.01 -8.19 6.37
C GLU A 253 11.94 -8.60 5.22
N ASP A 254 11.40 -8.74 4.01
CA ASP A 254 12.12 -9.30 2.87
C ASP A 254 13.09 -8.30 2.23
N LYS A 255 14.35 -8.72 2.08
CA LYS A 255 15.43 -7.88 1.52
C LYS A 255 15.24 -7.55 0.04
N ASP A 256 14.60 -8.44 -0.70
CA ASP A 256 14.31 -8.26 -2.12
C ASP A 256 13.10 -7.33 -2.30
N PHE A 257 12.39 -7.00 -1.21
CA PHE A 257 11.41 -5.90 -1.15
C PHE A 257 11.99 -4.59 -0.60
N TYR A 258 12.49 -4.57 0.65
CA TYR A 258 12.84 -3.29 1.30
C TYR A 258 14.05 -2.59 0.65
N LYS A 259 14.98 -3.31 0.02
CA LYS A 259 16.14 -2.69 -0.64
C LYS A 259 15.76 -1.95 -1.92
N PRO A 260 15.02 -2.54 -2.88
CA PRO A 260 14.50 -1.78 -4.01
C PRO A 260 13.63 -0.60 -3.60
N VAL A 261 12.77 -0.75 -2.59
CA VAL A 261 11.95 0.36 -2.07
C VAL A 261 12.83 1.48 -1.53
N ALA A 262 13.81 1.18 -0.68
CA ALA A 262 14.73 2.19 -0.15
C ALA A 262 15.51 2.93 -1.24
N LYS A 263 15.94 2.19 -2.29
CA LYS A 263 16.58 2.77 -3.47
C LYS A 263 15.63 3.73 -4.19
N TYR A 264 14.40 3.29 -4.45
CA TYR A 264 13.36 4.09 -5.10
C TYR A 264 13.05 5.38 -4.34
N LEU A 265 12.84 5.31 -3.02
CA LEU A 265 12.64 6.51 -2.19
C LEU A 265 13.84 7.47 -2.25
N GLY A 266 15.05 6.93 -2.38
CA GLY A 266 16.27 7.67 -2.66
C GLY A 266 16.26 8.41 -4.01
N GLU A 267 15.79 7.75 -5.07
CA GLU A 267 15.66 8.32 -6.42
C GLU A 267 14.62 9.47 -6.44
N VAL A 268 13.46 9.27 -5.82
CA VAL A 268 12.40 10.29 -5.69
C VAL A 268 12.92 11.51 -4.95
N ARG A 269 13.69 11.33 -3.87
CA ARG A 269 14.20 12.45 -3.05
C ARG A 269 15.42 13.15 -3.66
N ALA A 270 16.12 12.52 -4.61
CA ALA A 270 17.38 13.04 -5.15
C ALA A 270 17.29 14.51 -5.59
N PRO A 271 18.36 15.32 -5.47
CA PRO A 271 18.36 16.67 -6.02
C PRO A 271 18.15 16.62 -7.54
N HIS A 272 17.39 17.57 -8.07
CA HIS A 272 17.22 17.71 -9.52
C HIS A 272 18.52 18.25 -10.11
N GLU A 273 19.39 17.37 -10.63
CA GLU A 273 20.61 17.80 -11.31
C GLU A 273 20.26 18.34 -12.69
N PHE A 274 20.06 19.66 -12.82
CA PHE A 274 19.87 20.27 -14.14
C PHE A 274 21.17 20.33 -14.96
N TRP A 275 22.35 20.39 -14.33
CA TRP A 275 23.66 20.38 -15.01
C TRP A 275 24.78 19.92 -14.05
N LYS A 276 25.47 18.81 -14.35
CA LYS A 276 26.87 18.60 -13.94
C LYS A 276 27.76 19.06 -15.09
N LEU A 277 28.07 20.36 -15.13
CA LEU A 277 29.21 20.83 -15.92
C LEU A 277 30.47 20.57 -15.09
N SER A 278 31.18 19.51 -15.46
CA SER A 278 32.57 19.25 -15.07
C SER A 278 33.51 20.31 -15.61
#